data_AF-K9VVI8-F1
#
_entry.id   AF-K9VVI8-F1
#
_cell.length_a   1.000
_cell.length_b   1.000
_cell.length_c   1.000
_cell.angle_alpha   90.00
_cell.angle_beta   90.00
_cell.angle_gamma   90.00
#
_symmetry.space_group_name_H-M   'P 1'
#
loop_
_entity.id
_entity.type
_entity.pdbx_description
1 polymer ?
#
loop_
_entity_poly.entity_id
_entity_poly.type
_entity_poly.pdbx_seq_one_letter_code
_entity_poly.pdbx_strand_id
1 'polypeptide(L)' 'MGRKAKLKKIRKETAEHPTSLDLTQADDPTKFVQQLGKQGYNLQQIQRSPELPHQKVDPQI' A
#
# COMPACT_ATOMS: atom_id res chain seq x y z
N MET A 1 17.52 -36.34 10.91
CA MET A 1 16.61 -35.21 11.21
C MET A 1 15.40 -35.25 10.27
N GLY A 2 14.23 -35.71 10.73
CA GLY A 2 13.05 -35.93 9.87
C GLY A 2 12.35 -34.64 9.41
N ARG A 3 11.76 -34.66 8.21
CA ARG A 3 11.03 -33.51 7.60
C ARG A 3 9.95 -32.91 8.53
N LYS A 4 9.27 -33.76 9.31
CA LYS A 4 8.24 -33.33 10.28
C LYS A 4 8.80 -32.51 11.45
N ALA A 5 10.04 -32.74 11.86
CA ALA A 5 10.68 -31.98 12.93
C ALA A 5 11.00 -30.55 12.48
N LYS A 6 11.41 -30.35 11.21
CA LYS A 6 11.63 -29.02 10.63
C LYS A 6 10.33 -28.21 10.57
N LEU A 7 9.24 -28.81 10.11
CA LEU A 7 7.93 -28.14 10.07
C LEU A 7 7.41 -27.74 11.45
N LYS A 8 7.65 -28.55 12.50
CA LYS A 8 7.29 -28.18 13.87
C LYS A 8 8.10 -27.00 14.41
N LYS A 9 9.38 -26.88 14.02
CA LYS A 9 10.22 -25.73 14.39
C LYS A 9 9.75 -24.45 13.73
N ILE A 10 9.55 -24.48 12.41
CA ILE A 10 9.05 -23.33 11.64
C ILE A 10 7.72 -22.83 12.21
N ARG A 11 6.75 -23.73 12.48
CA ARG A 11 5.46 -23.35 13.08
C ARG A 11 5.56 -22.74 14.47
N LYS A 12 6.52 -23.18 15.29
CA LYS A 12 6.78 -22.56 16.59
C LYS A 12 7.41 -21.18 16.39
N GLU A 13 8.40 -21.06 15.52
CA GLU A 13 9.05 -19.79 15.19
C GLU A 13 8.05 -18.76 14.64
N THR A 14 7.07 -19.17 13.81
CA THR A 14 6.00 -18.26 13.32
C THR A 14 4.93 -17.93 14.36
N ALA A 15 4.77 -18.75 15.40
CA ALA A 15 3.80 -18.50 16.47
C ALA A 15 4.38 -17.57 17.55
N GLU A 16 5.67 -17.72 17.87
CA GLU A 16 6.39 -16.88 18.84
C GLU A 16 6.79 -15.53 18.24
N HIS A 17 7.11 -15.51 16.94
CA HIS A 17 7.28 -14.31 16.15
C HIS A 17 6.30 -14.40 14.99
N PRO A 18 5.04 -13.96 15.15
CA PRO A 18 4.21 -13.72 13.99
C PRO A 18 5.06 -12.88 13.06
N THR A 19 5.28 -13.37 11.83
CA THR A 19 5.87 -12.55 10.80
C THR A 19 4.83 -11.48 10.55
N SER A 20 4.85 -10.45 11.38
CA SER A 20 4.20 -9.19 11.16
C SER A 20 4.85 -8.69 9.89
N LEU A 21 4.26 -9.08 8.76
CA LEU A 21 3.99 -8.07 7.76
C LEU A 21 3.26 -6.99 8.55
N ASP A 22 4.04 -6.04 9.08
CA ASP A 22 3.57 -4.82 9.74
C ASP A 22 2.82 -4.04 8.65
N LEU A 23 1.61 -4.51 8.34
CA LEU A 23 0.59 -3.79 7.59
C LEU A 23 0.13 -2.55 8.38
N THR A 24 0.59 -2.42 9.63
CA THR A 24 0.47 -1.27 10.52
C THR A 24 1.41 -0.14 10.15
N GLN A 25 2.51 -0.42 9.44
CA GLN A 25 3.35 0.65 8.93
C GLN A 25 2.77 1.13 7.60
N ALA A 26 1.66 1.85 7.71
CA ALA A 26 1.16 2.73 6.65
C ALA A 26 2.21 3.83 6.45
N ASP A 27 3.31 3.46 5.78
CA ASP A 27 4.26 4.41 5.26
C ASP A 27 3.49 5.39 4.39
N ASP A 28 3.75 6.68 4.59
CA ASP A 28 3.16 7.73 3.78
C ASP A 28 3.34 7.35 2.29
N PRO A 29 2.25 7.16 1.52
CA PRO A 29 2.29 6.67 0.15
C PRO A 29 3.08 7.61 -0.77
N THR A 30 3.37 8.84 -0.32
CA THR A 30 4.17 9.81 -1.05
C THR A 30 5.68 9.62 -0.90
N LYS A 31 6.16 8.79 0.05
CA LYS A 31 7.61 8.53 0.25
C LYS A 31 8.31 8.07 -1.03
N PHE A 32 7.63 7.23 -1.81
CA PHE A 32 8.13 6.77 -3.11
C PHE A 32 8.29 7.92 -4.11
N VAL A 33 7.29 8.82 -4.20
CA VAL A 33 7.34 10.00 -5.08
C VAL A 33 8.46 10.94 -4.66
N GLN A 34 8.70 11.10 -3.35
CA GLN A 34 9.81 11.91 -2.83
C GLN A 34 11.18 11.33 -3.20
N GLN A 35 11.32 9.99 -3.20
CA GLN A 35 12.55 9.32 -3.62
C GLN A 35 12.83 9.50 -5.12
N LEU A 36 11.81 9.42 -5.95
CA LEU A 36 11.91 9.71 -7.38
C LEU A 36 12.36 11.15 -7.66
N GLY A 37 11.89 12.11 -6.85
CA GLY A 37 12.36 13.50 -6.85
C GLY A 37 13.88 13.63 -6.73
N LYS A 38 14.49 12.88 -5.80
CA LYS A 38 15.95 12.88 -5.57
C LYS A 38 16.74 12.29 -6.74
N GLN A 39 16.10 11.45 -7.55
CA GLN A 39 16.69 10.86 -8.75
C GLN A 39 16.53 11.75 -10.00
N GLY A 40 15.91 12.93 -9.86
CA GLY A 40 15.68 13.88 -10.94
C GLY A 40 14.33 13.71 -11.65
N TYR A 41 13.48 12.78 -11.20
CA TYR A 41 12.14 12.61 -11.74
C TYR A 41 11.15 13.50 -11.01
N ASN A 42 10.33 14.25 -11.76
CA ASN A 42 9.30 15.11 -11.18
C ASN A 42 7.92 14.72 -11.71
N LEU A 43 6.96 14.53 -10.79
CA LEU A 43 5.56 14.33 -11.15
C LEU A 43 4.94 15.70 -11.44
N GLN A 44 4.70 16.01 -12.71
CA GLN A 44 4.01 17.23 -13.10
C GLN A 44 2.58 17.21 -12.54
N GLN A 45 2.28 18.13 -11.63
CA GLN A 45 0.93 18.28 -11.09
C GLN A 45 0.01 18.84 -12.17
N ILE A 46 -0.95 18.03 -12.61
CA ILE A 46 -1.97 18.45 -13.57
C ILE A 46 -2.90 19.44 -12.85
N GLN A 47 -2.85 20.71 -13.25
CA GLN A 47 -3.59 21.79 -12.58
C GLN A 47 -5.10 21.78 -12.87
N ARG A 48 -5.54 21.06 -13.91
CA ARG A 48 -6.91 21.14 -14.39
C ARG A 48 -7.56 19.77 -14.36
N SER A 49 -8.34 19.52 -13.31
CA SER A 49 -9.38 18.50 -13.39
C SER A 49 -10.48 18.99 -14.33
N PRO A 50 -11.13 18.09 -15.09
CA PRO A 50 -12.36 18.43 -15.79
C PRO A 50 -13.39 18.93 -14.78
N GLU A 51 -14.17 19.94 -15.17
CA GLU A 51 -15.25 20.44 -14.35
C GLU A 51 -16.26 19.31 -14.09
N LEU A 52 -16.53 19.03 -12.82
CA LEU A 52 -17.57 18.06 -12.47
C LEU A 52 -18.93 18.65 -12.92
N PRO A 53 -19.80 17.86 -13.56
CA PRO A 53 -21.12 18.35 -13.92
C PRO A 53 -21.88 18.76 -12.65
N HIS A 54 -22.17 20.06 -12.53
CA HIS A 54 -22.94 20.64 -11.43
C HIS A 54 -24.43 20.25 -11.45
N GLN A 55 -24.88 19.55 -12.49
CA GLN A 55 -26.27 19.16 -12.63
C GLN A 55 -26.54 17.92 -11.79
N LYS A 56 -27.19 18.12 -10.63
CA LYS A 56 -28.01 17.07 -10.04
C LYS A 56 -29.12 16.77 -11.03
N VAL A 57 -28.98 15.67 -11.76
CA VAL A 57 -30.07 15.16 -12.60
C VAL A 57 -31.08 14.56 -11.63
N ASP A 58 -32.14 15.29 -11.34
CA ASP A 58 -33.27 14.72 -10.59
C ASP A 58 -33.89 13.62 -11.45
N PRO A 59 -34.08 12.40 -10.92
CA PRO A 59 -34.71 11.34 -11.67
C PRO A 59 -36.16 11.74 -11.97
N GLN A 60 -36.52 11.79 -13.25
CA GLN A 60 -37.92 11.88 -13.66
C GLN A 60 -38.57 10.52 -13.39
N ILE A 61 -39.50 10.50 -12.43
CA ILE A 61 -40.41 9.37 -12.16
C ILE A 61 -41.72 9.65 -12.90
#